data_AF-A0AAE3EK22-F1
#
_entry.id   AF-A0AAE3EK22-F1
#
_cell.length_a   1.000
_cell.length_b   1.000
_cell.length_c   1.000
_cell.angle_alpha   90.00
_cell.angle_beta   90.00
_cell.angle_gamma   90.00
#
_symmetry.space_group_name_H-M   'P 1'
#
loop_
_entity.id
_entity.type
_entity.pdbx_description
1 polymer ?
#
loop_
_entity_poly.entity_id
_entity_poly.type
_entity_poly.pdbx_seq_one_letter_code
_entity_poly.pdbx_strand_id
1 'polypeptide(L)'
;MQEKNKTSIDVAKIKKATRMGVPLSITTFTLPHEIELYIADVLSYFLEEINQEKLKDYLIYCINELATNAKKANTKRVYFTEKELDINDAGDYTVGMSKFKEDTLSNINYYLQLQKEAGLYVKIVMQVKGKDILLEVRNNSEMTKVEFKRVFDKLARSRQFTSLEEAFSQVLDDSEGAGLGLVILILMLKKAGLNDDNYQVFVEGGETITRIIIPMDTQIEEQVASLTKEIIEYIDTLPKFPENIAEIEKLLNDPDSKMSAIAAHISNDVALTTDLLKLVNSAAFSLAKKCTSITEAVKMIGIRGIKNLLFSVGTLQILGHMSDEQKNLWDHSYKVAFYSYNLARNFLHDRIVTEDAYVCGLLHDLGKIIFSALYPETLAKMEELKHRHNIPDKLYNALLSGMNHPDIGAALAEKWNFPPALIAAIKHHHSIETAPEEYRMLASTVCLADMLVHFSEGGLEFYQINPELLAKFKITNEAHLTKICAAFQKGFDAEQSR
;
A
#
# COMPACT_ATOMS: atom_id res chain seq x y z
N MET A 1 -24.03 27.22 -2.15
CA MET A 1 -24.06 26.95 -0.70
C MET A 1 -24.74 25.61 -0.48
N GLN A 2 -23.95 24.56 -0.26
CA GLN A 2 -24.31 23.36 0.49
C GLN A 2 -22.97 22.83 1.02
N GLU A 3 -22.71 23.07 2.29
CA GLU A 3 -21.59 22.49 3.03
C GLU A 3 -21.76 20.98 3.04
N LYS A 4 -20.88 20.24 2.34
CA LYS A 4 -20.73 18.81 2.58
C LYS A 4 -19.98 18.66 3.91
N ASN A 5 -20.73 18.27 4.94
CA ASN A 5 -20.22 17.87 6.25
C ASN A 5 -19.05 16.90 6.08
N LYS A 6 -17.83 17.38 6.32
CA LYS A 6 -16.70 16.53 6.69
C LYS A 6 -17.12 15.87 8.01
N THR A 7 -17.29 14.55 8.05
CA THR A 7 -17.66 13.82 9.27
C THR A 7 -16.52 13.98 10.27
N SER A 8 -16.52 15.06 11.05
CA SER A 8 -15.45 15.37 11.99
C SER A 8 -15.44 14.31 13.08
N ILE A 9 -14.33 13.59 13.21
CA ILE A 9 -14.16 12.57 14.24
C ILE A 9 -14.04 13.27 15.60
N ASP A 10 -14.98 13.00 16.49
CA ASP A 10 -14.92 13.48 17.87
C ASP A 10 -14.04 12.53 18.70
N VAL A 11 -12.72 12.76 18.63
CA VAL A 11 -11.71 11.96 19.33
C VAL A 11 -11.97 11.93 20.84
N ALA A 12 -12.40 13.05 21.43
CA ALA A 12 -12.69 13.13 22.86
C ALA A 12 -13.86 12.21 23.25
N LYS A 13 -14.91 12.15 22.41
CA LYS A 13 -16.04 11.24 22.59
C LYS A 13 -15.63 9.78 22.43
N ILE A 14 -14.78 9.46 21.44
CA ILE A 14 -14.25 8.10 21.25
C ILE A 14 -13.50 7.67 22.50
N LYS A 15 -12.49 8.45 22.92
CA LYS A 15 -11.67 8.14 24.09
C LYS A 15 -12.51 7.97 25.36
N LYS A 16 -13.51 8.84 25.55
CA LYS A 16 -14.45 8.74 26.68
C LYS A 16 -15.30 7.47 26.62
N ALA A 17 -15.88 7.14 25.46
CA ALA A 17 -16.70 5.93 25.30
C ALA A 17 -15.87 4.67 25.53
N THR A 18 -14.65 4.62 25.01
CA THR A 18 -13.70 3.52 25.20
C THR A 18 -13.39 3.29 26.68
N ARG A 19 -13.03 4.34 27.43
CA ARG A 19 -12.79 4.25 28.89
C ARG A 19 -13.99 3.76 29.69
N MET A 20 -15.19 4.13 29.25
CA MET A 20 -16.45 3.77 29.91
C MET A 20 -16.98 2.39 29.46
N GLY A 21 -16.33 1.71 28.51
CA GLY A 21 -16.83 0.46 27.93
C GLY A 21 -18.15 0.60 27.16
N VAL A 22 -18.48 1.82 26.73
CA VAL A 22 -19.69 2.12 25.96
C VAL A 22 -19.43 1.73 24.49
N PRO A 23 -20.33 0.97 23.83
CA PRO A 23 -20.11 0.55 22.45
C PRO A 23 -20.07 1.75 21.51
N LEU A 24 -19.02 1.81 20.70
CA LEU A 24 -18.92 2.70 19.55
C LEU A 24 -19.53 2.01 18.34
N SER A 25 -20.53 2.63 17.71
CA SER A 25 -21.21 2.04 16.56
C SER A 25 -21.17 2.95 15.34
N ILE A 26 -20.80 2.39 14.19
CA ILE A 26 -20.84 3.04 12.88
C ILE A 26 -21.85 2.27 12.04
N THR A 27 -22.95 2.90 11.65
CA THR A 27 -23.96 2.27 10.78
C THR A 27 -23.86 2.89 9.40
N THR A 28 -23.81 2.06 8.37
CA THR A 28 -23.74 2.51 6.98
C THR A 28 -24.55 1.63 6.05
N PHE A 29 -25.18 2.26 5.05
CA PHE A 29 -25.95 1.59 4.00
C PHE A 29 -25.07 1.29 2.77
N THR A 30 -24.00 2.06 2.63
CA THR A 30 -23.02 1.92 1.56
C THR A 30 -21.62 1.89 2.18
N LEU A 31 -20.66 1.18 1.57
CA LEU A 31 -19.26 1.22 2.00
C LEU A 31 -18.43 1.94 0.93
N PRO A 32 -18.55 3.27 0.79
CA PRO A 32 -17.58 4.05 0.05
C PRO A 32 -16.30 4.16 0.88
N HIS A 33 -15.19 4.43 0.24
CA HIS A 33 -13.89 4.50 0.91
C HIS A 33 -13.80 5.58 2.00
N GLU A 34 -14.53 6.70 1.87
CA GLU A 34 -14.60 7.71 2.93
C GLU A 34 -15.11 7.12 4.25
N ILE A 35 -16.03 6.15 4.18
CA ILE A 35 -16.53 5.43 5.34
C ILE A 35 -15.52 4.38 5.81
N GLU A 36 -14.79 3.73 4.91
CA GLU A 36 -13.68 2.81 5.27
C GLU A 36 -12.57 3.54 6.03
N LEU A 37 -12.15 4.72 5.55
CA LEU A 37 -11.18 5.59 6.23
C LEU A 37 -11.74 6.07 7.59
N TYR A 38 -13.00 6.48 7.63
CA TYR A 38 -13.64 6.86 8.88
C TYR A 38 -13.67 5.71 9.90
N ILE A 39 -13.99 4.48 9.46
CA ILE A 39 -13.94 3.28 10.32
C ILE A 39 -12.51 3.02 10.80
N ALA A 40 -11.51 3.12 9.91
CA ALA A 40 -10.11 2.92 10.23
C ALA A 40 -9.58 3.96 11.24
N ASP A 41 -9.95 5.22 11.10
CA ASP A 41 -9.58 6.28 12.03
C ASP A 41 -10.25 6.09 13.40
N VAL A 42 -11.54 5.78 13.43
CA VAL A 42 -12.25 5.50 14.69
C VAL A 42 -11.63 4.29 15.40
N LEU A 43 -11.32 3.23 14.67
CA LEU A 43 -10.63 2.06 15.21
C LEU A 43 -9.23 2.43 15.72
N SER A 44 -8.49 3.27 15.00
CA SER A 44 -7.15 3.73 15.41
C SER A 44 -7.20 4.46 16.75
N TYR A 45 -8.08 5.45 16.90
CA TYR A 45 -8.25 6.18 18.17
C TYR A 45 -8.77 5.29 19.30
N PHE A 46 -9.62 4.31 18.98
CA PHE A 46 -10.12 3.33 19.93
C PHE A 46 -8.99 2.43 20.47
N LEU A 47 -8.13 1.92 19.59
CA LEU A 47 -6.99 1.05 19.95
C LEU A 47 -5.89 1.82 20.68
N GLU A 48 -5.58 3.05 20.25
CA GLU A 48 -4.62 3.93 20.92
C GLU A 48 -5.03 4.19 22.38
N GLU A 49 -6.31 4.44 22.62
CA GLU A 49 -6.82 4.71 23.98
C GLU A 49 -6.66 3.52 24.95
N ILE A 50 -6.54 2.30 24.41
CA ILE A 50 -6.35 1.06 25.19
C ILE A 50 -4.95 0.47 25.03
N ASN A 51 -4.01 1.22 24.44
CA ASN A 51 -2.62 0.82 24.20
C ASN A 51 -2.49 -0.49 23.38
N GLN A 52 -3.33 -0.62 22.34
CA GLN A 52 -3.33 -1.75 21.41
C GLN A 52 -3.15 -1.30 19.95
N GLU A 53 -2.46 -0.17 19.74
CA GLU A 53 -2.18 0.41 18.43
C GLU A 53 -1.47 -0.55 17.46
N LYS A 54 -0.67 -1.48 17.99
CA LYS A 54 0.01 -2.52 17.20
C LYS A 54 -0.95 -3.41 16.41
N LEU A 55 -2.18 -3.60 16.89
CA LEU A 55 -3.19 -4.45 16.23
C LEU A 55 -3.91 -3.74 15.09
N LYS A 56 -3.68 -2.43 14.92
CA LYS A 56 -4.43 -1.56 14.01
C LYS A 56 -4.56 -2.14 12.60
N ASP A 57 -3.45 -2.44 11.94
CA ASP A 57 -3.48 -2.79 10.52
C ASP A 57 -4.16 -4.15 10.27
N TYR A 58 -3.92 -5.13 11.15
CA TYR A 58 -4.60 -6.43 11.11
C TYR A 58 -6.12 -6.28 11.26
N LEU A 59 -6.56 -5.48 12.23
CA LEU A 59 -7.96 -5.31 12.55
C LEU A 59 -8.69 -4.43 11.53
N ILE A 60 -8.02 -3.43 10.94
CA ILE A 60 -8.56 -2.65 9.81
C ILE A 60 -8.87 -3.58 8.65
N TYR A 61 -7.93 -4.46 8.27
CA TYR A 61 -8.17 -5.43 7.21
C TYR A 61 -9.36 -6.33 7.53
N CYS A 62 -9.39 -6.90 8.74
CA CYS A 62 -10.47 -7.79 9.17
C CYS A 62 -11.84 -7.11 9.12
N ILE A 63 -11.97 -5.90 9.66
CA ILE A 63 -13.24 -5.15 9.63
C ILE A 63 -13.65 -4.85 8.19
N ASN A 64 -12.74 -4.41 7.32
CA ASN A 64 -13.06 -4.06 5.94
C ASN A 64 -13.52 -5.28 5.13
N GLU A 65 -12.87 -6.43 5.31
CA GLU A 65 -13.27 -7.68 4.65
C GLU A 65 -14.65 -8.15 5.14
N LEU A 66 -14.90 -8.10 6.46
CA LEU A 66 -16.20 -8.45 7.04
C LEU A 66 -17.31 -7.50 6.60
N ALA A 67 -17.06 -6.19 6.61
CA ALA A 67 -18.01 -5.18 6.17
C ALA A 67 -18.33 -5.36 4.69
N THR A 68 -17.32 -5.64 3.86
CA THR A 68 -17.49 -5.93 2.43
C THR A 68 -18.35 -7.17 2.21
N ASN A 69 -18.15 -8.23 3.00
CA ASN A 69 -18.95 -9.45 2.92
C ASN A 69 -20.40 -9.22 3.38
N ALA A 70 -20.61 -8.42 4.42
CA ALA A 70 -21.94 -7.98 4.85
C ALA A 70 -22.66 -7.18 3.75
N LYS A 71 -21.97 -6.23 3.10
CA LYS A 71 -22.51 -5.48 1.96
C LYS A 71 -22.86 -6.40 0.79
N LYS A 72 -21.98 -7.34 0.43
CA LYS A 72 -22.26 -8.34 -0.62
C LYS A 72 -23.49 -9.16 -0.29
N ALA A 73 -23.68 -9.55 0.98
CA ALA A 73 -24.88 -10.23 1.41
C ALA A 73 -26.11 -9.35 1.14
N ASN A 74 -26.10 -8.07 1.53
CA ASN A 74 -27.21 -7.13 1.24
C ASN A 74 -27.48 -6.97 -0.26
N THR A 75 -26.43 -6.86 -1.08
CA THR A 75 -26.58 -6.84 -2.55
C THR A 75 -27.32 -8.08 -3.05
N LYS A 76 -27.03 -9.27 -2.52
CA LYS A 76 -27.77 -10.48 -2.90
C LYS A 76 -29.25 -10.39 -2.56
N ARG A 77 -29.62 -9.78 -1.43
CA ARG A 77 -31.02 -9.72 -1.00
C ARG A 77 -31.83 -8.92 -2.01
N VAL A 78 -31.36 -7.73 -2.36
CA VAL A 78 -32.04 -6.89 -3.37
C VAL A 78 -31.97 -7.47 -4.77
N TYR A 79 -30.86 -8.12 -5.14
CA TYR A 79 -30.71 -8.77 -6.45
C TYR A 79 -31.69 -9.93 -6.63
N PHE A 80 -31.79 -10.82 -5.63
CA PHE A 80 -32.72 -11.95 -5.71
C PHE A 80 -34.18 -11.47 -5.75
N THR A 81 -34.51 -10.43 -4.98
CA THR A 81 -35.84 -9.80 -5.07
C THR A 81 -36.11 -9.19 -6.45
N GLU A 82 -35.14 -8.47 -7.04
CA GLU A 82 -35.26 -7.85 -8.36
C GLU A 82 -35.40 -8.89 -9.49
N LYS A 83 -34.73 -10.05 -9.36
CA LYS A 83 -34.82 -11.16 -10.32
C LYS A 83 -36.02 -12.09 -10.09
N GLU A 84 -36.87 -11.78 -9.12
CA GLU A 84 -38.01 -12.63 -8.73
C GLU A 84 -37.59 -14.07 -8.35
N LEU A 85 -36.42 -14.22 -7.71
CA LEU A 85 -35.84 -15.49 -7.26
C LEU A 85 -35.92 -15.64 -5.74
N ASP A 86 -36.18 -16.85 -5.24
CA ASP A 86 -36.09 -17.13 -3.80
C ASP A 86 -34.65 -17.45 -3.38
N ILE A 87 -34.05 -16.59 -2.56
CA ILE A 87 -32.69 -16.77 -2.04
C ILE A 87 -32.54 -18.00 -1.11
N ASN A 88 -33.66 -18.55 -0.62
CA ASN A 88 -33.68 -19.74 0.23
C ASN A 88 -33.88 -21.04 -0.54
N ASP A 89 -34.29 -20.97 -1.81
CA ASP A 89 -34.37 -22.14 -2.69
C ASP A 89 -33.01 -22.41 -3.34
N ALA A 90 -32.58 -23.68 -3.34
CA ALA A 90 -31.25 -24.04 -3.83
C ALA A 90 -31.10 -23.93 -5.36
N GLY A 91 -32.18 -24.15 -6.11
CA GLY A 91 -32.22 -24.02 -7.56
C GLY A 91 -32.12 -22.56 -7.97
N ASP A 92 -33.00 -21.73 -7.42
CA ASP A 92 -33.01 -20.28 -7.63
C ASP A 92 -31.69 -19.64 -7.17
N TYR A 93 -31.12 -20.09 -6.04
CA TYR A 93 -29.81 -19.63 -5.59
C TYR A 93 -28.71 -19.88 -6.64
N THR A 94 -28.69 -21.07 -7.21
CA THR A 94 -27.70 -21.44 -8.23
C THR A 94 -27.85 -20.59 -9.49
N VAL A 95 -29.10 -20.41 -9.96
CA VAL A 95 -29.41 -19.57 -11.12
C VAL A 95 -29.02 -18.11 -10.86
N GLY A 96 -29.46 -17.54 -9.74
CA GLY A 96 -29.17 -16.16 -9.38
C GLY A 96 -27.68 -15.89 -9.26
N MET A 97 -26.93 -16.79 -8.60
CA MET A 97 -25.49 -16.63 -8.41
C MET A 97 -24.67 -16.73 -9.70
N SER A 98 -25.16 -17.45 -10.72
CA SER A 98 -24.46 -17.59 -12.01
C SER A 98 -24.24 -16.26 -12.74
N LYS A 99 -25.18 -15.31 -12.59
CA LYS A 99 -25.12 -13.97 -13.21
C LYS A 99 -24.90 -12.84 -12.22
N PHE A 100 -25.02 -13.11 -10.92
CA PHE A 100 -24.92 -12.11 -9.84
C PHE A 100 -23.71 -11.18 -10.00
N LYS A 101 -22.51 -11.73 -10.26
CA LYS A 101 -21.28 -10.94 -10.38
C LYS A 101 -21.31 -10.00 -11.58
N GLU A 102 -21.74 -10.50 -12.74
CA GLU A 102 -21.82 -9.72 -13.98
C GLU A 102 -22.87 -8.60 -13.87
N ASP A 103 -24.07 -8.95 -13.40
CA ASP A 103 -25.20 -8.03 -13.29
C ASP A 103 -24.95 -6.91 -12.28
N THR A 104 -24.32 -7.23 -11.14
CA THR A 104 -24.11 -6.25 -10.05
C THR A 104 -22.90 -5.35 -10.26
N LEU A 105 -21.82 -5.85 -10.90
CA LEU A 105 -20.65 -5.02 -11.21
C LEU A 105 -20.92 -4.02 -12.33
N SER A 106 -21.77 -4.36 -13.31
CA SER A 106 -22.19 -3.44 -14.36
C SER A 106 -23.12 -2.32 -13.85
N ASN A 107 -23.76 -2.50 -12.69
CA ASN A 107 -24.79 -1.59 -12.17
C ASN A 107 -24.63 -1.28 -10.66
N ILE A 108 -23.40 -1.06 -10.18
CA ILE A 108 -23.09 -0.91 -8.75
C ILE A 108 -23.99 0.14 -8.06
N ASN A 109 -24.12 1.34 -8.63
CA ASN A 109 -24.89 2.43 -8.03
C ASN A 109 -26.38 2.10 -7.91
N TYR A 110 -26.94 1.36 -8.88
CA TYR A 110 -28.33 0.92 -8.86
C TYR A 110 -28.61 -0.02 -7.68
N TYR A 111 -27.80 -1.06 -7.50
CA TYR A 111 -27.99 -2.00 -6.38
C TYR A 111 -27.68 -1.40 -5.02
N LEU A 112 -26.78 -0.43 -4.92
CA LEU A 112 -26.55 0.32 -3.67
C LEU A 112 -27.77 1.19 -3.31
N GLN A 113 -28.42 1.78 -4.30
CA GLN A 113 -29.65 2.53 -4.09
C GLN A 113 -30.80 1.60 -3.64
N LEU A 114 -30.96 0.44 -4.29
CA LEU A 114 -31.94 -0.57 -3.85
C LEU A 114 -31.69 -1.04 -2.41
N GLN A 115 -30.44 -1.26 -2.01
CA GLN A 115 -30.11 -1.64 -0.62
C GLN A 115 -30.57 -0.58 0.37
N LYS A 116 -30.36 0.69 0.04
CA LYS A 116 -30.77 1.82 0.87
C LYS A 116 -32.30 1.92 0.97
N GLU A 117 -33.01 1.73 -0.14
CA GLU A 117 -34.47 1.73 -0.18
C GLU A 117 -35.08 0.57 0.61
N ALA A 118 -34.44 -0.60 0.56
CA ALA A 118 -34.80 -1.77 1.36
C ALA A 118 -34.40 -1.65 2.84
N GLY A 119 -33.73 -0.57 3.25
CA GLY A 119 -33.29 -0.36 4.63
C GLY A 119 -32.17 -1.31 5.08
N LEU A 120 -31.41 -1.89 4.15
CA LEU A 120 -30.32 -2.81 4.45
C LEU A 120 -29.06 -2.06 4.87
N TYR A 121 -28.51 -2.39 6.03
CA TYR A 121 -27.34 -1.72 6.61
C TYR A 121 -26.30 -2.70 7.12
N VAL A 122 -25.07 -2.21 7.17
CA VAL A 122 -23.94 -2.80 7.89
C VAL A 122 -23.62 -1.91 9.09
N LYS A 123 -23.49 -2.51 10.26
CA LYS A 123 -23.18 -1.81 11.51
C LYS A 123 -21.91 -2.40 12.10
N ILE A 124 -20.86 -1.58 12.19
CA ILE A 124 -19.62 -1.91 12.86
C ILE A 124 -19.74 -1.47 14.31
N VAL A 125 -19.42 -2.35 15.25
CA VAL A 125 -19.43 -2.07 16.69
C VAL A 125 -18.07 -2.38 17.27
N MET A 126 -17.53 -1.47 18.08
CA MET A 126 -16.27 -1.63 18.82
C MET A 126 -16.55 -1.38 20.29
N GLN A 127 -16.16 -2.30 21.17
CA GLN A 127 -16.46 -2.18 22.59
C GLN A 127 -15.40 -2.85 23.45
N VAL A 128 -14.97 -2.18 24.53
CA VAL A 128 -14.25 -2.84 25.62
C VAL A 128 -15.27 -3.47 26.57
N LYS A 129 -15.18 -4.79 26.77
CA LYS A 129 -16.05 -5.54 27.67
C LYS A 129 -15.22 -6.40 28.62
N GLY A 130 -15.02 -5.90 29.84
CA GLY A 130 -14.20 -6.59 30.84
C GLY A 130 -12.73 -6.61 30.40
N LYS A 131 -12.19 -7.79 30.14
CA LYS A 131 -10.81 -7.99 29.65
C LYS A 131 -10.74 -8.17 28.13
N ASP A 132 -11.86 -8.09 27.44
CA ASP A 132 -11.91 -8.34 26.00
C ASP A 132 -12.28 -7.05 25.24
N ILE A 133 -11.75 -6.95 24.03
CA ILE A 133 -12.16 -6.01 23.00
C ILE A 133 -13.07 -6.79 22.04
N LEU A 134 -14.27 -6.29 21.84
CA LEU A 134 -15.23 -6.85 20.91
C LEU A 134 -15.29 -5.95 19.67
N LEU A 135 -15.00 -6.55 18.51
CA LEU A 135 -15.25 -5.96 17.20
C LEU A 135 -16.35 -6.77 16.52
N GLU A 136 -17.47 -6.12 16.21
CA GLU A 136 -18.60 -6.78 15.54
C GLU A 136 -18.91 -6.09 14.21
N VAL A 137 -19.16 -6.90 13.19
CA VAL A 137 -19.84 -6.48 11.97
C VAL A 137 -21.22 -7.14 11.97
N ARG A 138 -22.24 -6.31 12.16
CA ARG A 138 -23.64 -6.70 12.19
C ARG A 138 -24.29 -6.34 10.87
N ASN A 139 -24.96 -7.29 10.26
CA ASN A 139 -25.69 -7.12 9.03
C ASN A 139 -27.16 -7.44 9.26
N ASN A 140 -28.08 -6.53 8.91
CA ASN A 140 -29.51 -6.74 9.12
C ASN A 140 -30.18 -7.68 8.10
N SER A 141 -29.37 -8.46 7.38
CA SER A 141 -29.84 -9.60 6.61
C SER A 141 -29.43 -10.90 7.31
N GLU A 142 -30.37 -11.79 7.52
CA GLU A 142 -30.08 -13.16 7.99
C GLU A 142 -29.27 -13.93 6.95
N MET A 143 -28.33 -14.75 7.43
CA MET A 143 -27.53 -15.63 6.58
C MET A 143 -28.36 -16.85 6.18
N THR A 144 -28.36 -17.21 4.89
CA THR A 144 -29.05 -18.41 4.44
C THR A 144 -28.28 -19.67 4.82
N LYS A 145 -28.93 -20.85 4.82
CA LYS A 145 -28.27 -22.14 5.10
C LYS A 145 -27.09 -22.40 4.15
N VAL A 146 -27.23 -22.01 2.88
CA VAL A 146 -26.19 -22.16 1.86
C VAL A 146 -25.00 -21.27 2.17
N GLU A 147 -25.24 -20.02 2.56
CA GLU A 147 -24.18 -19.09 2.94
C GLU A 147 -23.46 -19.52 4.22
N PHE A 148 -24.21 -19.99 5.21
CA PHE A 148 -23.65 -20.49 6.46
C PHE A 148 -22.72 -21.69 6.22
N LYS A 149 -23.17 -22.67 5.43
CA LYS A 149 -22.35 -23.81 5.03
C LYS A 149 -21.07 -23.35 4.32
N ARG A 150 -21.18 -22.41 3.37
CA ARG A 150 -20.03 -21.85 2.64
C ARG A 150 -19.02 -21.15 3.56
N VAL A 151 -19.48 -20.39 4.56
CA VAL A 151 -18.61 -19.75 5.55
C VAL A 151 -17.92 -20.80 6.42
N PHE A 152 -18.67 -21.79 6.91
CA PHE A 152 -18.14 -22.88 7.72
C PHE A 152 -17.08 -23.69 6.99
N ASP A 153 -17.35 -24.11 5.73
CA ASP A 153 -16.40 -24.87 4.91
C ASP A 153 -15.10 -24.08 4.65
N LYS A 154 -15.18 -22.75 4.55
CA LYS A 154 -14.00 -21.88 4.39
C LYS A 154 -13.20 -21.75 5.69
N LEU A 155 -13.87 -21.57 6.83
CA LEU A 155 -13.21 -21.54 8.14
C LEU A 155 -12.53 -22.88 8.45
N ALA A 156 -13.21 -23.99 8.18
CA ALA A 156 -12.64 -25.34 8.37
C ALA A 156 -11.38 -25.56 7.53
N ARG A 157 -11.34 -25.06 6.27
CA ARG A 157 -10.14 -25.13 5.43
C ARG A 157 -9.02 -24.21 5.92
N SER A 158 -9.34 -23.02 6.43
CA SER A 158 -8.34 -22.07 6.95
C SER A 158 -7.52 -22.59 8.14
N ARG A 159 -8.04 -23.60 8.85
CA ARG A 159 -7.33 -24.31 9.94
C ARG A 159 -6.11 -25.07 9.46
N GLN A 160 -6.12 -25.54 8.22
CA GLN A 160 -5.03 -26.34 7.65
C GLN A 160 -3.85 -25.46 7.23
N PHE A 161 -4.08 -24.16 7.03
CA PHE A 161 -3.04 -23.25 6.58
C PHE A 161 -2.25 -22.66 7.74
N THR A 162 -0.93 -22.82 7.66
CA THR A 162 0.05 -22.23 8.56
C THR A 162 0.65 -20.94 8.01
N SER A 163 0.59 -20.73 6.69
CA SER A 163 1.10 -19.54 6.01
C SER A 163 0.19 -19.06 4.87
N LEU A 164 0.40 -17.82 4.42
CA LEU A 164 -0.24 -17.27 3.22
C LEU A 164 0.12 -18.09 1.98
N GLU A 165 1.36 -18.56 1.86
CA GLU A 165 1.83 -19.37 0.72
C GLU A 165 1.05 -20.70 0.62
N GLU A 166 0.84 -21.38 1.75
CA GLU A 166 0.10 -22.64 1.79
C GLU A 166 -1.39 -22.44 1.43
N ALA A 167 -1.99 -21.37 1.96
CA ALA A 167 -3.36 -20.97 1.62
C ALA A 167 -3.53 -20.68 0.13
N PHE A 168 -2.55 -20.02 -0.46
CA PHE A 168 -2.53 -19.69 -1.87
C PHE A 168 -2.34 -20.91 -2.77
N SER A 169 -1.56 -21.91 -2.35
CA SER A 169 -1.27 -23.12 -3.15
C SER A 169 -2.43 -24.13 -3.22
N GLN A 170 -3.32 -24.19 -2.22
CA GLN A 170 -4.43 -25.17 -2.18
C GLN A 170 -5.80 -24.62 -2.61
N VAL A 171 -6.01 -23.30 -2.58
CA VAL A 171 -7.31 -22.66 -2.89
C VAL A 171 -7.59 -22.55 -4.41
N LEU A 172 -6.68 -23.09 -5.23
CA LEU A 172 -6.67 -23.00 -6.68
C LEU A 172 -7.74 -23.81 -7.43
N ASP A 173 -8.52 -24.67 -6.75
CA ASP A 173 -9.45 -25.62 -7.40
C ASP A 173 -10.95 -25.27 -7.34
N ASP A 174 -11.38 -24.22 -6.63
CA ASP A 174 -12.82 -23.93 -6.47
C ASP A 174 -13.34 -22.85 -7.42
N SER A 175 -14.35 -23.22 -8.21
CA SER A 175 -14.94 -22.50 -9.35
C SER A 175 -15.85 -21.30 -9.02
N GLU A 176 -15.78 -20.71 -7.83
CA GLU A 176 -16.48 -19.44 -7.54
C GLU A 176 -15.61 -18.47 -6.74
N GLY A 177 -15.14 -17.40 -7.39
CA GLY A 177 -14.80 -16.11 -6.78
C GLY A 177 -14.03 -16.19 -5.46
N ALA A 178 -12.88 -16.86 -5.49
CA ALA A 178 -11.80 -16.90 -4.51
C ALA A 178 -12.20 -16.59 -3.06
N GLY A 179 -12.61 -17.61 -2.30
CA GLY A 179 -12.88 -17.55 -0.87
C GLY A 179 -11.69 -17.19 0.02
N LEU A 180 -10.66 -16.55 -0.52
CA LEU A 180 -9.42 -16.14 0.11
C LEU A 180 -9.63 -15.07 1.18
N GLY A 181 -10.62 -14.17 1.03
CA GLY A 181 -10.80 -13.08 2.00
C GLY A 181 -11.00 -13.55 3.45
N LEU A 182 -11.83 -14.57 3.66
CA LEU A 182 -11.99 -15.20 4.98
C LEU A 182 -10.73 -15.96 5.43
N VAL A 183 -10.00 -16.58 4.50
CA VAL A 183 -8.76 -17.29 4.82
C VAL A 183 -7.66 -16.32 5.25
N ILE A 184 -7.47 -15.23 4.50
CA ILE A 184 -6.53 -14.16 4.81
C ILE A 184 -6.94 -13.48 6.12
N LEU A 185 -8.23 -13.25 6.36
CA LEU A 185 -8.72 -12.74 7.64
C LEU A 185 -8.28 -13.63 8.80
N ILE A 186 -8.48 -14.96 8.72
CA ILE A 186 -8.03 -15.89 9.77
C ILE A 186 -6.51 -15.88 9.92
N LEU A 187 -5.74 -15.78 8.83
CA LEU A 187 -4.28 -15.67 8.89
C LEU A 187 -3.83 -14.34 9.53
N MET A 188 -4.53 -13.23 9.28
CA MET A 188 -4.27 -11.94 9.93
C MET A 188 -4.58 -11.99 11.42
N LEU A 189 -5.66 -12.67 11.82
CA LEU A 189 -5.95 -12.92 13.24
C LEU A 189 -4.86 -13.78 13.89
N LYS A 190 -4.41 -14.86 13.22
CA LYS A 190 -3.27 -15.69 13.68
C LYS A 190 -2.01 -14.86 13.88
N LYS A 191 -1.64 -14.02 12.91
CA LYS A 191 -0.50 -13.10 13.04
C LYS A 191 -0.67 -12.10 14.18
N ALA A 192 -1.90 -11.66 14.45
CA ALA A 192 -2.21 -10.81 15.59
C ALA A 192 -2.16 -11.55 16.95
N GLY A 193 -1.76 -12.83 17.00
CA GLY A 193 -1.72 -13.65 18.21
C GLY A 193 -3.08 -14.20 18.63
N LEU A 194 -4.04 -14.27 17.70
CA LEU A 194 -5.40 -14.76 17.94
C LEU A 194 -5.59 -16.13 17.27
N ASN A 195 -6.57 -16.90 17.74
CA ASN A 195 -6.91 -18.19 17.17
C ASN A 195 -8.37 -18.22 16.70
N ASP A 196 -8.79 -19.37 16.18
CA ASP A 196 -10.14 -19.54 15.62
C ASP A 196 -11.26 -19.29 16.63
N ASP A 197 -11.03 -19.51 17.93
CA ASP A 197 -12.04 -19.30 18.97
C ASP A 197 -12.32 -17.80 19.19
N ASN A 198 -11.41 -16.93 18.74
CA ASN A 198 -11.56 -15.48 18.74
C ASN A 198 -12.49 -14.98 17.62
N TYR A 199 -12.89 -15.83 16.67
CA TYR A 199 -13.77 -15.46 15.55
C TYR A 199 -15.09 -16.22 15.63
N GLN A 200 -16.21 -15.49 15.60
CA GLN A 200 -17.55 -16.05 15.72
C GLN A 200 -18.48 -15.50 14.64
N VAL A 201 -19.33 -16.36 14.08
CA VAL A 201 -20.44 -15.96 13.19
C VAL A 201 -21.71 -16.62 13.69
N PHE A 202 -22.73 -15.83 13.95
CA PHE A 202 -24.03 -16.31 14.41
C PHE A 202 -25.16 -15.38 13.96
N VAL A 203 -26.40 -15.83 14.08
CA VAL A 203 -27.60 -15.03 13.80
C VAL A 203 -28.31 -14.74 15.12
N GLU A 204 -28.61 -13.47 15.38
CA GLU A 204 -29.31 -13.02 16.57
C GLU A 204 -30.28 -11.90 16.21
N GLY A 205 -31.57 -12.05 16.58
CA GLY A 205 -32.57 -11.01 16.33
C GLY A 205 -32.79 -10.66 14.86
N GLY A 206 -32.58 -11.61 13.94
CA GLY A 206 -32.67 -11.40 12.50
C GLY A 206 -31.44 -10.73 11.86
N GLU A 207 -30.40 -10.47 12.65
CA GLU A 207 -29.14 -9.95 12.14
C GLU A 207 -28.08 -11.06 12.07
N THR A 208 -27.29 -11.06 11.00
CA THR A 208 -26.04 -11.81 10.97
C THR A 208 -24.97 -11.02 11.70
N ILE A 209 -24.36 -11.61 12.72
CA ILE A 209 -23.29 -10.98 13.51
C ILE A 209 -22.01 -11.77 13.29
N THR A 210 -20.98 -11.08 12.78
CA THR A 210 -19.61 -11.58 12.84
C THR A 210 -18.88 -10.83 13.94
N ARG A 211 -18.24 -11.56 14.86
CA ARG A 211 -17.57 -11.01 16.04
C ARG A 211 -16.13 -11.50 16.09
N ILE A 212 -15.21 -10.57 16.32
CA ILE A 212 -13.83 -10.82 16.69
C ILE A 212 -13.67 -10.43 18.16
N ILE A 213 -13.16 -11.36 18.98
CA ILE A 213 -12.93 -11.20 20.42
C ILE A 213 -11.43 -11.16 20.66
N ILE A 214 -10.92 -10.05 21.16
CA ILE A 214 -9.48 -9.83 21.31
C ILE A 214 -9.18 -9.62 22.80
N PRO A 215 -8.45 -10.53 23.46
CA PRO A 215 -7.98 -10.30 24.82
C PRO A 215 -7.15 -9.02 24.95
N MET A 216 -7.34 -8.26 26.03
CA MET A 216 -6.60 -7.01 26.27
C MET A 216 -5.09 -7.23 26.44
N ASP A 217 -4.65 -8.44 26.74
CA ASP A 217 -3.25 -8.84 26.86
C ASP A 217 -2.69 -9.45 25.57
N THR A 218 -3.43 -9.43 24.46
CA THR A 218 -2.97 -9.93 23.17
C THR A 218 -1.62 -9.33 22.80
N GLN A 219 -0.66 -10.21 22.53
CA GLN A 219 0.63 -9.89 21.96
C GLN A 219 0.64 -10.41 20.53
N ILE A 220 1.10 -9.58 19.60
CA ILE A 220 1.34 -10.02 18.24
C ILE A 220 2.39 -11.10 18.34
N GLU A 221 2.05 -12.31 17.90
CA GLU A 221 3.06 -13.33 17.64
C GLU A 221 3.90 -12.80 16.50
N GLU A 222 5.04 -12.21 16.85
CA GLU A 222 6.08 -11.89 15.88
C GLU A 222 6.57 -13.21 15.27
N GLN A 223 5.89 -13.73 14.25
CA GLN A 223 6.49 -14.58 13.22
C GLN A 223 7.43 -13.74 12.33
N VAL A 224 8.15 -12.79 12.93
CA VAL A 224 9.15 -11.92 12.33
C VAL A 224 10.50 -12.64 12.31
N ALA A 225 10.70 -13.70 13.10
CA ALA A 225 12.03 -14.27 13.27
C ALA A 225 12.56 -15.14 12.10
N SER A 226 11.72 -15.69 11.21
CA SER A 226 12.22 -16.49 10.06
C SER A 226 12.41 -15.62 8.82
N LEU A 227 11.36 -14.94 8.35
CA LEU A 227 11.42 -14.14 7.12
C LEU A 227 12.38 -12.95 7.25
N THR A 228 12.32 -12.20 8.35
CA THR A 228 13.25 -11.07 8.57
C THR A 228 14.68 -11.55 8.75
N LYS A 229 14.88 -12.73 9.36
CA LYS A 229 16.22 -13.33 9.48
C LYS A 229 16.76 -13.77 8.13
N GLU A 230 15.96 -14.44 7.29
CA GLU A 230 16.35 -14.83 5.93
C GLU A 230 16.67 -13.60 5.06
N ILE A 231 15.87 -12.53 5.19
CA ILE A 231 16.12 -11.27 4.48
C ILE A 231 17.39 -10.59 5.00
N ILE A 232 17.63 -10.56 6.31
CA ILE A 232 18.88 -10.04 6.89
C ILE A 232 20.08 -10.88 6.43
N GLU A 233 19.98 -12.20 6.48
CA GLU A 233 21.03 -13.12 6.02
C GLU A 233 21.33 -12.91 4.53
N TYR A 234 20.31 -12.71 3.69
CA TYR A 234 20.52 -12.40 2.29
C TYR A 234 21.09 -11.00 2.07
N ILE A 235 20.59 -9.98 2.78
CA ILE A 235 21.18 -8.65 2.77
C ILE A 235 22.66 -8.77 3.11
N ASP A 236 23.06 -9.61 4.08
CA ASP A 236 24.45 -9.88 4.42
C ASP A 236 25.24 -10.56 3.30
N THR A 237 24.62 -11.44 2.50
CA THR A 237 25.25 -12.05 1.31
C THR A 237 25.45 -11.08 0.14
N LEU A 238 24.66 -9.99 0.06
CA LEU A 238 24.81 -9.02 -1.03
C LEU A 238 26.22 -8.40 -0.99
N PRO A 239 26.85 -8.23 -2.18
CA PRO A 239 28.16 -7.63 -2.27
C PRO A 239 28.14 -6.20 -1.68
N LYS A 240 29.30 -5.77 -1.21
CA LYS A 240 29.50 -4.37 -0.83
C LYS A 240 29.27 -3.47 -2.03
N PHE A 241 28.93 -2.21 -1.77
CA PHE A 241 28.77 -1.20 -2.80
C PHE A 241 30.01 -1.14 -3.71
N PRO A 242 29.86 -1.02 -5.06
CA PRO A 242 30.98 -1.19 -5.98
C PRO A 242 32.17 -0.26 -5.68
N GLU A 243 33.39 -0.79 -5.68
CA GLU A 243 34.60 -0.05 -5.26
C GLU A 243 34.90 1.17 -6.15
N ASN A 244 34.63 1.07 -7.45
CA ASN A 244 34.70 2.18 -8.41
C ASN A 244 33.81 3.37 -8.00
N ILE A 245 32.67 3.10 -7.35
CA ILE A 245 31.76 4.12 -6.86
C ILE A 245 32.24 4.69 -5.52
N ALA A 246 32.76 3.85 -4.62
CA ALA A 246 33.35 4.28 -3.36
C ALA A 246 34.58 5.20 -3.55
N GLU A 247 35.37 4.99 -4.61
CA GLU A 247 36.47 5.90 -4.98
C GLU A 247 35.97 7.28 -5.40
N ILE A 248 34.91 7.34 -6.22
CA ILE A 248 34.29 8.61 -6.62
C ILE A 248 33.65 9.30 -5.41
N GLU A 249 33.07 8.53 -4.49
CA GLU A 249 32.51 9.06 -3.25
C GLU A 249 33.57 9.73 -2.37
N LYS A 250 34.76 9.12 -2.24
CA LYS A 250 35.91 9.76 -1.55
C LYS A 250 36.28 11.09 -2.19
N LEU A 251 36.34 11.14 -3.52
CA LEU A 251 36.61 12.38 -4.27
C LEU A 251 35.51 13.43 -4.12
N LEU A 252 34.26 13.02 -3.90
CA LEU A 252 33.13 13.94 -3.68
C LEU A 252 33.07 14.48 -2.24
N ASN A 253 33.70 13.78 -1.29
CA ASN A 253 33.80 14.15 0.12
C ASN A 253 35.08 14.94 0.44
N ASP A 254 36.06 14.95 -0.45
CA ASP A 254 37.30 15.71 -0.31
C ASP A 254 37.09 17.18 -0.73
N PRO A 255 37.21 18.16 0.20
CA PRO A 255 37.01 19.58 -0.11
C PRO A 255 38.06 20.16 -1.07
N ASP A 256 39.22 19.51 -1.24
CA ASP A 256 40.28 19.93 -2.16
C ASP A 256 40.14 19.31 -3.56
N SER A 257 39.17 18.40 -3.73
CA SER A 257 38.93 17.69 -4.98
C SER A 257 38.34 18.59 -6.06
N LYS A 258 38.90 18.49 -7.27
CA LYS A 258 38.44 19.26 -8.44
C LYS A 258 37.36 18.49 -9.20
N MET A 259 36.33 19.21 -9.67
CA MET A 259 35.29 18.63 -10.55
C MET A 259 35.86 17.92 -11.79
N SER A 260 37.04 18.32 -12.28
CA SER A 260 37.73 17.64 -13.38
C SER A 260 38.23 16.24 -13.01
N ALA A 261 38.60 16.01 -11.75
CA ALA A 261 39.01 14.68 -11.27
C ALA A 261 37.80 13.75 -11.19
N ILE A 262 36.68 14.23 -10.65
CA ILE A 262 35.41 13.50 -10.62
C ILE A 262 34.95 13.15 -12.04
N ALA A 263 34.99 14.11 -12.97
CA ALA A 263 34.64 13.87 -14.37
C ALA A 263 35.56 12.82 -15.03
N ALA A 264 36.87 12.82 -14.72
CA ALA A 264 37.80 11.83 -15.24
C ALA A 264 37.50 10.41 -14.75
N HIS A 265 37.17 10.24 -13.46
CA HIS A 265 36.79 8.94 -12.92
C HIS A 265 35.47 8.43 -13.53
N ILE A 266 34.46 9.28 -13.66
CA ILE A 266 33.20 8.90 -14.31
C ILE A 266 33.44 8.52 -15.78
N SER A 267 34.31 9.26 -16.49
CA SER A 267 34.63 8.99 -17.90
C SER A 267 35.29 7.63 -18.15
N ASN A 268 35.94 7.06 -17.15
CA ASN A 268 36.59 5.74 -17.25
C ASN A 268 35.60 4.58 -17.12
N ASP A 269 34.36 4.85 -16.69
CA ASP A 269 33.30 3.86 -16.55
C ASP A 269 32.18 4.16 -17.56
N VAL A 270 32.03 3.27 -18.54
CA VAL A 270 31.08 3.44 -19.65
C VAL A 270 29.63 3.46 -19.15
N ALA A 271 29.31 2.68 -18.10
CA ALA A 271 27.96 2.64 -17.54
C ALA A 271 27.65 3.94 -16.79
N LEU A 272 28.54 4.37 -15.90
CA LEU A 272 28.41 5.65 -15.17
C LEU A 272 28.36 6.86 -16.12
N THR A 273 29.19 6.85 -17.17
CA THR A 273 29.16 7.89 -18.21
C THR A 273 27.83 7.93 -18.93
N THR A 274 27.30 6.76 -19.33
CA THR A 274 26.04 6.66 -20.06
C THR A 274 24.88 7.14 -19.19
N ASP A 275 24.82 6.71 -17.93
CA ASP A 275 23.75 7.07 -17.01
C ASP A 275 23.85 8.53 -16.54
N LEU A 276 25.06 9.08 -16.36
CA LEU A 276 25.27 10.50 -16.11
C LEU A 276 24.71 11.34 -17.27
N LEU A 277 25.04 10.98 -18.51
CA LEU A 277 24.58 11.72 -19.68
C LEU A 277 23.07 11.57 -19.88
N LYS A 278 22.48 10.40 -19.60
CA LYS A 278 21.01 10.23 -19.58
C LYS A 278 20.37 11.12 -18.51
N LEU A 279 20.90 11.12 -17.29
CA LEU A 279 20.39 11.92 -16.17
C LEU A 279 20.45 13.42 -16.47
N VAL A 280 21.56 13.95 -17.00
CA VAL A 280 21.68 15.38 -17.36
C VAL A 280 20.78 15.75 -18.52
N ASN A 281 20.58 14.85 -19.48
CA ASN A 281 19.72 15.10 -20.63
C ASN A 281 18.23 14.84 -20.37
N SER A 282 17.88 14.37 -19.17
CA SER A 282 16.50 14.25 -18.71
C SER A 282 15.80 15.61 -18.68
N ALA A 283 14.46 15.60 -18.66
CA ALA A 283 13.69 16.84 -18.58
C ALA A 283 13.88 17.57 -17.24
N ALA A 284 14.44 16.89 -16.23
CA ALA A 284 14.76 17.47 -14.92
C ALA A 284 15.66 18.71 -15.02
N PHE A 285 16.63 18.71 -15.95
CA PHE A 285 17.56 19.84 -16.17
C PHE A 285 17.11 20.84 -17.24
N SER A 286 16.01 20.55 -17.95
CA SER A 286 15.35 21.47 -18.90
C SER A 286 16.32 22.16 -19.87
N LEU A 287 17.28 21.40 -20.40
CA LEU A 287 18.33 21.89 -21.27
C LEU A 287 17.80 22.34 -22.65
N ALA A 288 18.26 23.50 -23.11
CA ALA A 288 17.99 23.99 -24.47
C ALA A 288 18.68 23.16 -25.56
N LYS A 289 19.79 22.49 -25.23
CA LYS A 289 20.55 21.59 -26.10
C LYS A 289 21.10 20.41 -25.29
N LYS A 290 21.10 19.20 -25.87
CA LYS A 290 21.66 18.00 -25.22
C LYS A 290 23.11 18.26 -24.76
N CYS A 291 23.39 17.94 -23.50
CA CYS A 291 24.73 17.89 -22.95
C CYS A 291 25.46 16.66 -23.50
N THR A 292 26.60 16.88 -24.16
CA THR A 292 27.44 15.82 -24.73
C THR A 292 28.81 15.74 -24.07
N SER A 293 29.04 16.55 -23.03
CA SER A 293 30.32 16.65 -22.32
C SER A 293 30.16 16.21 -20.88
N ILE A 294 30.96 15.21 -20.46
CA ILE A 294 30.96 14.69 -19.08
C ILE A 294 31.35 15.79 -18.08
N THR A 295 32.27 16.66 -18.45
CA THR A 295 32.69 17.78 -17.59
C THR A 295 31.59 18.82 -17.42
N GLU A 296 30.80 19.08 -18.47
CA GLU A 296 29.62 19.96 -18.35
C GLU A 296 28.52 19.29 -17.53
N ALA A 297 28.29 17.99 -17.75
CA ALA A 297 27.32 17.20 -17.00
C ALA A 297 27.62 17.23 -15.49
N VAL A 298 28.87 16.95 -15.10
CA VAL A 298 29.33 17.03 -13.69
C VAL A 298 29.12 18.41 -13.09
N LYS A 299 29.41 19.49 -13.83
CA LYS A 299 29.20 20.86 -13.35
C LYS A 299 27.72 21.21 -13.18
N MET A 300 26.88 20.73 -14.09
CA MET A 300 25.45 21.00 -14.06
C MET A 300 24.73 20.27 -12.92
N ILE A 301 25.09 19.01 -12.69
CA ILE A 301 24.51 18.21 -11.60
C ILE A 301 25.05 18.67 -10.24
N GLY A 302 26.34 19.03 -10.18
CA GLY A 302 27.03 19.31 -8.93
C GLY A 302 27.27 18.07 -8.08
N ILE A 303 28.02 18.24 -6.99
CA ILE A 303 28.50 17.14 -6.13
C ILE A 303 27.35 16.25 -5.63
N ARG A 304 26.27 16.88 -5.15
CA ARG A 304 25.15 16.16 -4.54
C ARG A 304 24.39 15.30 -5.53
N GLY A 305 24.10 15.81 -6.72
CA GLY A 305 23.42 15.01 -7.74
C GLY A 305 24.33 13.91 -8.32
N ILE A 306 25.66 14.08 -8.30
CA ILE A 306 26.58 13.01 -8.71
C ILE A 306 26.55 11.89 -7.67
N LYS A 307 26.55 12.20 -6.37
CA LYS A 307 26.34 11.19 -5.32
C LYS A 307 25.03 10.43 -5.55
N ASN A 308 23.96 11.15 -5.85
CA ASN A 308 22.65 10.56 -6.13
C ASN A 308 22.67 9.61 -7.34
N LEU A 309 23.33 9.99 -8.44
CA LEU A 309 23.54 9.12 -9.59
C LEU A 309 24.32 7.85 -9.22
N LEU A 310 25.40 8.01 -8.45
CA LEU A 310 26.25 6.90 -8.03
C LEU A 310 25.47 5.88 -7.19
N PHE A 311 24.58 6.34 -6.30
CA PHE A 311 23.71 5.44 -5.54
C PHE A 311 22.77 4.64 -6.44
N SER A 312 22.16 5.27 -7.44
CA SER A 312 21.28 4.61 -8.40
C SER A 312 22.01 3.57 -9.24
N VAL A 313 23.16 3.95 -9.83
CA VAL A 313 23.92 3.06 -10.72
C VAL A 313 24.55 1.91 -9.95
N GLY A 314 25.10 2.18 -8.76
CA GLY A 314 25.68 1.12 -7.93
C GLY A 314 24.64 0.12 -7.44
N THR A 315 23.42 0.57 -7.15
CA THR A 315 22.29 -0.31 -6.83
C THR A 315 21.99 -1.24 -8.01
N LEU A 316 21.87 -0.70 -9.22
CA LEU A 316 21.63 -1.49 -10.43
C LEU A 316 22.75 -2.50 -10.72
N GLN A 317 24.01 -2.11 -10.53
CA GLN A 317 25.16 -3.00 -10.73
C GLN A 317 25.14 -4.20 -9.78
N ILE A 318 24.71 -4.01 -8.52
CA ILE A 318 24.61 -5.09 -7.54
C ILE A 318 23.43 -6.00 -7.83
N LEU A 319 22.28 -5.43 -8.23
CA LEU A 319 21.08 -6.21 -8.54
C LEU A 319 21.23 -7.08 -9.80
N GLY A 320 22.17 -6.74 -10.69
CA GLY A 320 22.52 -7.57 -11.83
C GLY A 320 21.39 -7.71 -12.86
N HIS A 321 21.17 -8.91 -13.39
CA HIS A 321 20.11 -9.16 -14.36
C HIS A 321 18.74 -9.12 -13.69
N MET A 322 17.97 -8.08 -14.00
CA MET A 322 16.60 -7.92 -13.53
C MET A 322 15.62 -8.82 -14.31
N SER A 323 14.74 -9.52 -13.58
CA SER A 323 13.53 -10.14 -14.12
C SER A 323 12.59 -9.06 -14.71
N ASP A 324 11.61 -9.45 -15.51
CA ASP A 324 10.66 -8.49 -16.07
C ASP A 324 9.81 -7.80 -14.98
N GLU A 325 9.52 -8.50 -13.88
CA GLU A 325 8.88 -7.92 -12.70
C GLU A 325 9.78 -6.86 -12.02
N GLN A 326 11.06 -7.15 -11.86
CA GLN A 326 12.03 -6.18 -11.32
C GLN A 326 12.18 -4.95 -12.23
N LYS A 327 12.12 -5.12 -13.55
CA LYS A 327 12.09 -3.99 -14.49
C LYS A 327 10.83 -3.15 -14.31
N ASN A 328 9.66 -3.77 -14.16
CA ASN A 328 8.41 -3.04 -13.93
C ASN A 328 8.45 -2.24 -12.61
N LEU A 329 8.98 -2.84 -11.54
CA LEU A 329 9.21 -2.14 -10.25
C LEU A 329 10.18 -0.96 -10.42
N TRP A 330 11.21 -1.14 -11.25
CA TRP A 330 12.18 -0.10 -11.53
C TRP A 330 11.61 1.03 -12.40
N ASP A 331 10.76 0.70 -13.37
CA ASP A 331 10.05 1.68 -14.21
C ASP A 331 9.06 2.51 -13.40
N HIS A 332 8.32 1.88 -12.47
CA HIS A 332 7.53 2.59 -11.45
C HIS A 332 8.41 3.57 -10.68
N SER A 333 9.53 3.09 -10.15
CA SER A 333 10.45 3.90 -9.36
C SER A 333 11.05 5.07 -10.15
N TYR A 334 11.34 4.91 -11.44
CA TYR A 334 11.76 6.02 -12.31
C TYR A 334 10.68 7.09 -12.45
N LYS A 335 9.43 6.67 -12.59
CA LYS A 335 8.29 7.59 -12.69
C LYS A 335 8.07 8.32 -11.37
N VAL A 336 8.17 7.63 -10.23
CA VAL A 336 8.10 8.23 -8.89
C VAL A 336 9.26 9.22 -8.67
N ALA A 337 10.48 8.91 -9.11
CA ALA A 337 11.63 9.81 -9.08
C ALA A 337 11.35 11.11 -9.84
N PHE A 338 10.84 11.00 -11.06
CA PHE A 338 10.47 12.15 -11.89
C PHE A 338 9.39 13.01 -11.22
N TYR A 339 8.34 12.38 -10.67
CA TYR A 339 7.25 13.07 -10.01
C TYR A 339 7.72 13.75 -8.71
N SER A 340 8.55 13.08 -7.92
CA SER A 340 9.15 13.61 -6.67
C SER A 340 9.95 14.88 -6.94
N TYR A 341 10.83 14.86 -7.94
CA TYR A 341 11.61 16.02 -8.33
C TYR A 341 10.73 17.19 -8.77
N ASN A 342 9.73 16.93 -9.62
CA ASN A 342 8.83 17.97 -10.11
C ASN A 342 7.91 18.53 -9.01
N LEU A 343 7.50 17.72 -8.03
CA LEU A 343 6.79 18.18 -6.85
C LEU A 343 7.66 19.14 -6.03
N ALA A 344 8.88 18.74 -5.68
CA ALA A 344 9.79 19.56 -4.89
C ALA A 344 10.09 20.89 -5.60
N ARG A 345 10.46 20.83 -6.88
CA ARG A 345 10.83 21.99 -7.70
C ARG A 345 9.69 23.01 -7.84
N ASN A 346 8.48 22.54 -8.13
CA ASN A 346 7.37 23.41 -8.50
C ASN A 346 6.59 23.94 -7.29
N PHE A 347 6.61 23.24 -6.14
CA PHE A 347 5.72 23.55 -5.02
C PHE A 347 6.43 23.94 -3.72
N LEU A 348 7.64 23.41 -3.46
CA LEU A 348 8.31 23.60 -2.17
C LEU A 348 9.36 24.72 -2.20
N HIS A 349 10.02 24.94 -3.34
CA HIS A 349 11.15 25.89 -3.47
C HIS A 349 12.29 25.64 -2.45
N ASP A 350 12.33 24.45 -1.85
CA ASP A 350 13.41 24.01 -0.98
C ASP A 350 14.47 23.31 -1.84
N ARG A 351 15.65 23.91 -1.91
CA ARG A 351 16.75 23.40 -2.72
C ARG A 351 17.24 22.04 -2.22
N ILE A 352 17.29 21.82 -0.91
CA ILE A 352 17.79 20.57 -0.32
C ILE A 352 16.83 19.43 -0.65
N VAL A 353 15.53 19.65 -0.47
CA VAL A 353 14.50 18.65 -0.82
C VAL A 353 14.49 18.39 -2.33
N THR A 354 14.62 19.42 -3.16
CA THR A 354 14.63 19.27 -4.63
C THR A 354 15.81 18.44 -5.13
N GLU A 355 17.00 18.64 -4.56
CA GLU A 355 18.21 17.90 -4.95
C GLU A 355 18.12 16.40 -4.59
N ASP A 356 17.45 16.04 -3.48
CA ASP A 356 17.34 14.65 -3.01
C ASP A 356 16.08 13.92 -3.48
N ALA A 357 15.02 14.65 -3.84
CA ALA A 357 13.71 14.08 -4.17
C ALA A 357 13.77 13.05 -5.29
N TYR A 358 14.62 13.25 -6.30
CA TYR A 358 14.75 12.32 -7.42
C TYR A 358 15.29 10.95 -6.96
N VAL A 359 16.43 10.92 -6.27
CA VAL A 359 17.05 9.64 -5.84
C VAL A 359 16.19 8.95 -4.78
N CYS A 360 15.56 9.72 -3.90
CA CYS A 360 14.67 9.17 -2.89
C CYS A 360 13.44 8.54 -3.53
N GLY A 361 12.85 9.16 -4.55
CA GLY A 361 11.77 8.55 -5.33
C GLY A 361 12.21 7.32 -6.12
N LEU A 362 13.44 7.31 -6.65
CA LEU A 362 13.96 6.16 -7.40
C LEU A 362 14.22 4.93 -6.53
N LEU A 363 14.62 5.13 -5.27
CA LEU A 363 15.04 4.05 -4.39
C LEU A 363 14.01 3.72 -3.29
N HIS A 364 12.86 4.41 -3.26
CA HIS A 364 11.85 4.25 -2.20
C HIS A 364 11.39 2.79 -2.04
N ASP A 365 11.27 2.08 -3.17
CA ASP A 365 10.81 0.70 -3.26
C ASP A 365 11.94 -0.34 -3.33
N LEU A 366 13.17 0.04 -2.91
CA LEU A 366 14.33 -0.86 -2.91
C LEU A 366 14.04 -2.20 -2.22
N GLY A 367 13.27 -2.17 -1.13
CA GLY A 367 12.88 -3.39 -0.42
C GLY A 367 12.03 -4.35 -1.25
N LYS A 368 11.17 -3.85 -2.16
CA LYS A 368 10.36 -4.71 -3.06
C LYS A 368 11.24 -5.46 -4.06
N ILE A 369 12.28 -4.79 -4.56
CA ILE A 369 13.22 -5.38 -5.54
C ILE A 369 14.11 -6.45 -4.89
N ILE A 370 14.50 -6.24 -3.64
CA ILE A 370 15.23 -7.25 -2.85
C ILE A 370 14.34 -8.42 -2.52
N PHE A 371 13.11 -8.15 -2.09
CA PHE A 371 12.13 -9.18 -1.83
C PHE A 371 11.90 -10.04 -3.09
N SER A 372 11.80 -9.42 -4.26
CA SER A 372 11.62 -10.15 -5.52
C SER A 372 12.82 -10.97 -5.96
N ALA A 373 14.04 -10.52 -5.61
CA ALA A 373 15.26 -11.29 -5.87
C ALA A 373 15.35 -12.54 -4.97
N LEU A 374 14.84 -12.43 -3.74
CA LEU A 374 14.88 -13.48 -2.73
C LEU A 374 13.82 -14.56 -2.92
N TYR A 375 12.61 -14.15 -3.30
CA TYR A 375 11.44 -15.02 -3.38
C TYR A 375 10.82 -15.00 -4.79
N PRO A 376 11.59 -15.26 -5.86
CA PRO A 376 11.07 -15.19 -7.24
C PRO A 376 9.96 -16.22 -7.49
N GLU A 377 10.05 -17.41 -6.89
CA GLU A 377 8.99 -18.42 -7.01
C GLU A 377 7.71 -18.04 -6.26
N THR A 378 7.83 -17.39 -5.09
CA THR A 378 6.68 -16.92 -4.32
C THR A 378 5.95 -15.82 -5.08
N LEU A 379 6.67 -14.86 -5.66
CA LEU A 379 6.07 -13.81 -6.49
C LEU A 379 5.46 -14.37 -7.77
N ALA A 380 6.13 -15.30 -8.47
CA ALA A 380 5.55 -15.95 -9.64
C ALA A 380 4.22 -16.66 -9.32
N LYS A 381 4.15 -17.36 -8.17
CA LYS A 381 2.89 -17.94 -7.68
C LYS A 381 1.86 -16.85 -7.39
N MET A 382 2.23 -15.76 -6.71
CA MET A 382 1.33 -14.65 -6.39
C MET A 382 0.78 -13.94 -7.64
N GLU A 383 1.59 -13.76 -8.69
CA GLU A 383 1.18 -13.18 -9.98
C GLU A 383 0.28 -14.15 -10.75
N GLU A 384 0.57 -15.46 -10.73
CA GLU A 384 -0.32 -16.50 -11.26
C GLU A 384 -1.70 -16.46 -10.58
N LEU A 385 -1.72 -16.27 -9.26
CA LEU A 385 -2.94 -16.15 -8.46
C LEU A 385 -3.72 -14.87 -8.76
N LYS A 386 -3.01 -13.77 -8.96
CA LYS A 386 -3.58 -12.49 -9.40
C LYS A 386 -4.29 -12.64 -10.73
N HIS A 387 -3.63 -13.24 -11.73
CA HIS A 387 -4.22 -13.48 -13.05
C HIS A 387 -5.38 -14.48 -13.00
N ARG A 388 -5.21 -15.60 -12.29
CA ARG A 388 -6.23 -16.66 -12.22
C ARG A 388 -7.48 -16.23 -11.46
N HIS A 389 -7.35 -15.40 -10.44
CA HIS A 389 -8.48 -14.96 -9.61
C HIS A 389 -8.93 -13.53 -9.89
N ASN A 390 -8.34 -12.87 -10.89
CA ASN A 390 -8.63 -11.49 -11.27
C ASN A 390 -8.57 -10.54 -10.06
N ILE A 391 -7.56 -10.77 -9.21
CA ILE A 391 -7.29 -9.95 -8.01
C ILE A 391 -6.98 -8.54 -8.53
N PRO A 392 -7.69 -7.49 -8.08
CA PRO A 392 -7.37 -6.13 -8.48
C PRO A 392 -5.92 -5.78 -8.14
N ASP A 393 -5.21 -5.11 -9.07
CA ASP A 393 -3.81 -4.69 -8.87
C ASP A 393 -3.63 -3.94 -7.54
N LYS A 394 -4.62 -3.15 -7.15
CA LYS A 394 -4.68 -2.43 -5.87
C LYS A 394 -4.59 -3.36 -4.64
N LEU A 395 -5.28 -4.50 -4.65
CA LEU A 395 -5.27 -5.46 -3.55
C LEU A 395 -3.98 -6.29 -3.56
N TYR A 396 -3.47 -6.61 -4.74
CA TYR A 396 -2.18 -7.27 -4.91
C TYR A 396 -1.03 -6.41 -4.38
N ASN A 397 -0.98 -5.13 -4.78
CA ASN A 397 0.02 -4.18 -4.33
C ASN A 397 -0.08 -3.93 -2.82
N ALA A 398 -1.28 -3.87 -2.23
CA ALA A 398 -1.43 -3.77 -0.78
C ALA A 398 -0.89 -4.99 -0.02
N LEU A 399 -1.02 -6.19 -0.60
CA LEU A 399 -0.46 -7.43 -0.02
C LEU A 399 1.09 -7.45 -0.11
N LEU A 400 1.65 -6.96 -1.23
CA LEU A 400 3.10 -6.78 -1.39
C LEU A 400 3.64 -5.65 -0.49
N SER A 401 2.92 -4.55 -0.37
CA SER A 401 3.26 -3.42 0.52
C SER A 401 3.16 -3.76 2.00
N GLY A 402 2.31 -4.73 2.37
CA GLY A 402 2.22 -5.29 3.73
C GLY A 402 3.38 -6.23 4.10
N MET A 403 4.25 -6.57 3.14
CA MET A 403 5.59 -7.05 3.45
C MET A 403 6.42 -5.83 3.77
N ASN A 404 7.20 -5.91 4.84
CA ASN A 404 7.87 -4.78 5.49
C ASN A 404 9.02 -4.17 4.65
N HIS A 405 8.77 -3.89 3.37
CA HIS A 405 9.70 -3.43 2.36
C HIS A 405 10.33 -2.07 2.68
N PRO A 406 9.69 -1.12 3.40
CA PRO A 406 10.38 0.10 3.81
C PRO A 406 11.52 -0.23 4.78
N ASP A 407 11.30 -1.17 5.72
CA ASP A 407 12.33 -1.62 6.67
C ASP A 407 13.42 -2.45 5.99
N ILE A 408 13.07 -3.33 5.04
CA ILE A 408 14.03 -4.11 4.24
C ILE A 408 14.93 -3.18 3.42
N GLY A 409 14.32 -2.22 2.72
CA GLY A 409 15.04 -1.23 1.92
C GLY A 409 15.94 -0.35 2.77
N ALA A 410 15.47 0.06 3.96
CA ALA A 410 16.26 0.86 4.91
C ALA A 410 17.47 0.08 5.44
N ALA A 411 17.30 -1.18 5.83
CA ALA A 411 18.39 -2.03 6.31
C ALA A 411 19.48 -2.21 5.23
N LEU A 412 19.10 -2.37 3.97
CA LEU A 412 20.06 -2.43 2.87
C LEU A 412 20.75 -1.08 2.63
N ALA A 413 20.00 0.02 2.63
CA ALA A 413 20.54 1.37 2.48
C ALA A 413 21.55 1.70 3.59
N GLU A 414 21.27 1.27 4.83
CA GLU A 414 22.20 1.36 5.98
C GLU A 414 23.46 0.53 5.74
N LYS A 415 23.34 -0.73 5.28
CA LYS A 415 24.50 -1.58 4.93
C LYS A 415 25.39 -0.92 3.86
N TRP A 416 24.79 -0.22 2.91
CA TRP A 416 25.52 0.51 1.85
C TRP A 416 25.95 1.92 2.25
N ASN A 417 25.75 2.33 3.52
CA ASN A 417 26.09 3.66 4.04
C ASN A 417 25.44 4.81 3.26
N PHE A 418 24.20 4.64 2.80
CA PHE A 418 23.47 5.70 2.15
C PHE A 418 23.21 6.88 3.10
N PRO A 419 23.01 8.10 2.58
CA PRO A 419 22.77 9.27 3.43
C PRO A 419 21.49 9.12 4.28
N PRO A 420 21.45 9.69 5.51
CA PRO A 420 20.29 9.61 6.39
C PRO A 420 18.98 10.08 5.75
N ALA A 421 19.04 11.11 4.90
CA ALA A 421 17.89 11.60 4.16
C ALA A 421 17.27 10.55 3.22
N LEU A 422 18.12 9.75 2.56
CA LEU A 422 17.70 8.67 1.66
C LEU A 422 17.14 7.49 2.46
N ILE A 423 17.81 7.08 3.53
CA ILE A 423 17.32 6.02 4.44
C ILE A 423 15.95 6.41 5.01
N ALA A 424 15.79 7.66 5.46
CA ALA A 424 14.53 8.14 6.02
C ALA A 424 13.40 8.18 4.97
N ALA A 425 13.70 8.56 3.72
CA ALA A 425 12.71 8.53 2.65
C ALA A 425 12.28 7.09 2.33
N ILE A 426 13.22 6.14 2.25
CA ILE A 426 12.92 4.72 2.02
C ILE A 426 12.09 4.15 3.18
N LYS A 427 12.45 4.42 4.42
CA LYS A 427 11.76 3.84 5.59
C LYS A 427 10.36 4.40 5.81
N HIS A 428 10.16 5.70 5.59
CA HIS A 428 8.97 6.40 6.07
C HIS A 428 8.02 6.87 4.96
N HIS A 429 8.23 6.51 3.69
CA HIS A 429 7.37 6.96 2.58
C HIS A 429 5.90 6.50 2.70
N HIS A 430 5.61 5.43 3.44
CA HIS A 430 4.23 5.01 3.77
C HIS A 430 3.75 5.46 5.16
N SER A 431 4.61 6.07 5.98
CA SER A 431 4.31 6.47 7.37
C SER A 431 5.03 7.77 7.73
N ILE A 432 4.72 8.82 6.96
CA ILE A 432 5.36 10.15 7.02
C ILE A 432 5.32 10.81 8.40
N GLU A 433 4.35 10.46 9.25
CA GLU A 433 4.22 10.95 10.62
C GLU A 433 5.37 10.46 11.52
N THR A 434 5.92 9.29 11.22
CA THR A 434 7.04 8.67 11.97
C THR A 434 8.41 9.14 11.48
N ALA A 435 8.47 9.90 10.38
CA ALA A 435 9.72 10.42 9.84
C ALA A 435 10.36 11.47 10.77
N PRO A 436 11.71 11.48 10.90
CA PRO A 436 12.44 12.57 11.55
C PRO A 436 12.03 13.92 10.98
N GLU A 437 11.92 14.95 11.85
CA GLU A 437 11.39 16.26 11.46
C GLU A 437 12.16 16.89 10.29
N GLU A 438 13.48 16.77 10.29
CA GLU A 438 14.36 17.28 9.23
C GLU A 438 14.14 16.62 7.85
N TYR A 439 13.66 15.36 7.81
CA TYR A 439 13.44 14.60 6.57
C TYR A 439 11.95 14.43 6.22
N ARG A 440 11.04 14.89 7.08
CA ARG A 440 9.59 14.69 6.93
C ARG A 440 9.05 15.28 5.64
N MET A 441 9.58 16.42 5.17
CA MET A 441 9.16 17.03 3.91
C MET A 441 9.63 16.22 2.69
N LEU A 442 10.84 15.66 2.75
CA LEU A 442 11.36 14.79 1.70
C LEU A 442 10.56 13.48 1.63
N ALA A 443 10.30 12.83 2.77
CA ALA A 443 9.43 11.66 2.84
C ALA A 443 7.99 11.97 2.36
N SER A 444 7.44 13.14 2.70
CA SER A 444 6.13 13.61 2.20
C SER A 444 6.14 13.79 0.67
N THR A 445 7.26 14.25 0.10
CA THR A 445 7.40 14.44 -1.34
C THR A 445 7.39 13.11 -2.09
N VAL A 446 8.14 12.13 -1.60
CA VAL A 446 8.19 10.78 -2.18
C VAL A 446 6.84 10.08 -2.02
N CYS A 447 6.24 10.15 -0.83
CA CYS A 447 4.91 9.61 -0.54
C CYS A 447 3.86 10.14 -1.53
N LEU A 448 3.81 11.47 -1.72
CA LEU A 448 2.85 12.06 -2.65
C LEU A 448 3.16 11.68 -4.10
N ALA A 449 4.44 11.64 -4.51
CA ALA A 449 4.82 11.25 -5.86
C ALA A 449 4.36 9.83 -6.20
N ASP A 450 4.58 8.87 -5.29
CA ASP A 450 4.11 7.49 -5.43
C ASP A 450 2.58 7.43 -5.57
N MET A 451 1.85 8.15 -4.72
CA MET A 451 0.39 8.27 -4.82
C MET A 451 -0.07 8.90 -6.15
N LEU A 452 0.64 9.89 -6.69
CA LEU A 452 0.31 10.51 -7.98
C LEU A 452 0.51 9.55 -9.15
N VAL A 453 1.53 8.69 -9.10
CA VAL A 453 1.76 7.66 -10.12
C VAL A 453 0.61 6.66 -10.11
N HIS A 454 0.27 6.12 -8.93
CA HIS A 454 -0.87 5.22 -8.78
C HIS A 454 -2.22 5.86 -9.15
N PHE A 455 -2.41 7.15 -8.87
CA PHE A 455 -3.59 7.89 -9.32
C PHE A 455 -3.67 7.97 -10.84
N SER A 456 -2.55 8.25 -11.50
CA SER A 456 -2.48 8.36 -12.97
C SER A 456 -2.77 7.04 -13.67
N GLU A 457 -2.53 5.92 -12.99
CA GLU A 457 -2.74 4.56 -13.49
C GLU A 457 -4.11 3.98 -13.09
N GLY A 458 -4.94 4.74 -12.37
CA GLY A 458 -6.24 4.28 -11.89
C GLY A 458 -6.17 3.30 -10.71
N GLY A 459 -5.00 3.14 -10.09
CA GLY A 459 -4.80 2.35 -8.87
C GLY A 459 -5.20 3.08 -7.58
N LEU A 460 -5.30 4.41 -7.64
CA LEU A 460 -5.65 5.28 -6.51
C LEU A 460 -6.67 6.33 -6.94
N GLU A 461 -7.68 6.57 -6.11
CA GLU A 461 -8.68 7.62 -6.33
C GLU A 461 -8.30 8.89 -5.55
N PHE A 462 -8.71 10.08 -6.02
CA PHE A 462 -8.32 11.37 -5.41
C PHE A 462 -8.64 11.45 -3.91
N TYR A 463 -9.80 10.94 -3.50
CA TYR A 463 -10.26 10.97 -2.11
C TYR A 463 -9.41 10.10 -1.16
N GLN A 464 -8.53 9.25 -1.69
CA GLN A 464 -7.65 8.38 -0.90
C GLN A 464 -6.35 9.07 -0.49
N ILE A 465 -6.01 10.20 -1.10
CA ILE A 465 -4.80 10.95 -0.79
C ILE A 465 -5.08 11.83 0.43
N ASN A 466 -4.22 11.74 1.45
CA ASN A 466 -4.38 12.51 2.69
C ASN A 466 -4.50 14.02 2.37
N PRO A 467 -5.60 14.70 2.77
CA PRO A 467 -5.81 16.12 2.51
C PRO A 467 -4.72 17.03 3.09
N GLU A 468 -4.12 16.67 4.23
CA GLU A 468 -3.01 17.42 4.82
C GLU A 468 -1.75 17.31 3.96
N LEU A 469 -1.52 16.14 3.36
CA LEU A 469 -0.44 15.93 2.40
C LEU A 469 -0.66 16.78 1.14
N LEU A 470 -1.87 16.76 0.56
CA LEU A 470 -2.23 17.60 -0.59
C LEU A 470 -2.04 19.10 -0.29
N ALA A 471 -2.38 19.54 0.92
CA ALA A 471 -2.25 20.93 1.35
C ALA A 471 -0.77 21.40 1.38
N LYS A 472 0.18 20.54 1.78
CA LYS A 472 1.63 20.85 1.75
C LYS A 472 2.10 21.24 0.34
N PHE A 473 1.51 20.64 -0.69
CA PHE A 473 1.82 20.90 -2.10
C PHE A 473 0.79 21.82 -2.78
N LYS A 474 -0.06 22.51 -2.01
CA LYS A 474 -1.07 23.46 -2.54
C LYS A 474 -2.02 22.84 -3.57
N ILE A 475 -2.26 21.53 -3.48
CA ILE A 475 -3.20 20.82 -4.33
C ILE A 475 -4.59 20.90 -3.68
N THR A 476 -5.56 21.45 -4.40
CA THR A 476 -6.82 21.94 -3.81
C THR A 476 -8.04 21.08 -4.13
N ASN A 477 -8.01 20.35 -5.25
CA ASN A 477 -9.10 19.50 -5.70
C ASN A 477 -8.59 18.50 -6.75
N GLU A 478 -9.44 17.53 -7.09
CA GLU A 478 -9.17 16.49 -8.07
C GLU A 478 -8.78 17.04 -9.44
N ALA A 479 -9.51 18.04 -9.95
CA ALA A 479 -9.19 18.65 -11.24
C ALA A 479 -7.80 19.31 -11.26
N HIS A 480 -7.33 19.84 -10.12
CA HIS A 480 -5.96 20.35 -9.98
C HIS A 480 -4.94 19.20 -9.97
N LEU A 481 -5.21 18.12 -9.20
CA LEU A 481 -4.37 16.92 -9.18
C LEU A 481 -4.23 16.30 -10.57
N THR A 482 -5.34 16.09 -11.29
CA THR A 482 -5.35 15.52 -12.64
C THR A 482 -4.53 16.37 -13.62
N LYS A 483 -4.58 17.70 -13.52
CA LYS A 483 -3.75 18.60 -14.34
C LYS A 483 -2.26 18.45 -14.05
N ILE A 484 -1.89 18.31 -12.77
CA ILE A 484 -0.50 18.08 -12.36
C ILE A 484 -0.02 16.73 -12.91
N CYS A 485 -0.79 15.66 -12.68
CA CYS A 485 -0.50 14.32 -13.20
C CYS A 485 -0.33 14.32 -14.73
N ALA A 486 -1.26 14.96 -15.47
CA ALA A 486 -1.15 15.04 -16.93
C ALA A 486 0.09 15.82 -17.39
N ALA A 487 0.47 16.90 -16.70
CA ALA A 487 1.68 17.66 -16.99
C ALA A 487 2.94 16.84 -16.71
N PHE A 488 2.97 16.10 -15.60
CA PHE A 488 4.10 15.25 -15.23
C PHE A 488 4.22 14.04 -16.15
N GLN A 489 3.11 13.37 -16.48
CA GLN A 489 3.09 12.26 -17.44
C GLN A 489 3.61 12.71 -18.81
N LYS A 490 3.13 13.84 -19.34
CA LYS A 490 3.63 14.39 -20.59
C LYS A 490 5.14 14.70 -20.54
N GLY A 491 5.62 15.20 -19.39
CA GLY A 491 7.04 15.44 -19.16
C GLY A 491 7.86 14.15 -19.17
N PHE A 492 7.34 13.10 -18.53
CA PHE A 492 7.95 11.78 -18.45
C PHE A 492 7.97 11.08 -19.82
N ASP A 493 6.88 11.09 -20.58
CA ASP A 493 6.82 10.47 -21.92
C ASP A 493 7.81 11.14 -22.88
N ALA A 494 7.96 12.47 -22.77
CA ALA A 494 8.94 13.23 -23.55
C ALA A 494 10.39 12.93 -23.15
N GLU A 495 10.63 12.46 -21.92
CA GLU A 495 11.93 12.00 -21.44
C GLU A 495 12.26 10.61 -21.98
N GLN A 496 11.30 9.68 -21.96
CA GLN A 496 11.47 8.31 -22.49
C GLN A 496 11.66 8.26 -24.01
N SER A 497 11.16 9.27 -24.73
CA SER A 497 11.24 9.35 -26.20
C SER A 497 12.52 10.03 -26.73
N ARG A 498 13.46 10.44 -25.86
CA ARG A 498 14.66 11.23 -26.20
C ARG A 498 15.95 10.46 -26.08
#